data_AF-A0A971V568-F1
#
_entry.id   AF-A0A971V568-F1
#
_cell.length_a   1.000
_cell.length_b   1.000
_cell.length_c   1.000
_cell.angle_alpha   90.00
_cell.angle_beta   90.00
_cell.angle_gamma   90.00
#
_symmetry.space_group_name_H-M   'P 1'
#
loop_
_entity.id
_entity.type
_entity.pdbx_description
1 polymer ?
#
loop_
_entity_poly.entity_id
_entity_poly.type
_entity_poly.pdbx_seq_one_letter_code
_entity_poly.pdbx_strand_id
1 'polypeptide(L)'
;MNEYTYNARDVAAYFKWFSVPNYLEVSYMQYIFNLGDTVLAKPLTTDFEKFKTEVFRELYYLWANGFEDEKSDVSLMPAVGSIALICDQECISLESYMKLIKLHLIFSKFLPYVKINFAGLPLSLGLRCDYEVYEANVVKIVEGLNLVCMDFTDRVFDLHMGVPDELLLISLNSEFKERIFGSTDIRTHLRNSEMTQMEELKKQSLELENISKKDSKSSKGKSTDSANQDKKTGKDSNVGRSNVDSRCQPKGKSPSDKGPRRG
;
A
#
# COMPACT_ATOMS: atom_id res chain seq x y z
N MET A 1 -3.83 20.72 -21.17
CA MET A 1 -2.89 19.58 -21.19
C MET A 1 -3.69 18.32 -20.96
N ASN A 2 -3.51 17.27 -21.76
CA ASN A 2 -4.14 15.98 -21.53
C ASN A 2 -3.45 15.32 -20.35
N GLU A 3 -4.22 15.03 -19.31
CA GLU A 3 -3.71 14.32 -18.13
C GLU A 3 -3.38 12.88 -18.51
N TYR A 4 -2.15 12.45 -18.20
CA TYR A 4 -1.74 11.07 -18.48
C TYR A 4 -2.55 10.10 -17.60
N THR A 5 -3.26 9.19 -18.24
CA THR A 5 -3.99 8.09 -17.61
C THR A 5 -3.22 6.78 -17.71
N TYR A 6 -3.26 5.98 -16.65
CA TYR A 6 -2.54 4.72 -16.53
C TYR A 6 -3.26 3.55 -17.21
N ASN A 7 -2.46 2.70 -17.84
CA ASN A 7 -2.90 1.45 -18.43
C ASN A 7 -2.62 0.25 -17.51
N ALA A 8 -3.20 -0.92 -17.83
CA ALA A 8 -2.98 -2.15 -17.08
C ALA A 8 -1.50 -2.53 -16.97
N ARG A 9 -0.71 -2.28 -18.03
CA ARG A 9 0.73 -2.51 -18.04
C ARG A 9 1.50 -1.61 -17.07
N ASP A 10 1.10 -0.35 -16.92
CA ASP A 10 1.75 0.57 -15.99
C ASP A 10 1.55 0.11 -14.53
N VAL A 11 0.34 -0.37 -14.21
CA VAL A 11 0.00 -0.93 -12.89
C VAL A 11 0.75 -2.24 -12.64
N ALA A 12 0.81 -3.12 -13.63
CA ALA A 12 1.57 -4.37 -13.55
C ALA A 12 3.07 -4.11 -13.35
N ALA A 13 3.62 -3.15 -14.09
CA ALA A 13 5.01 -2.73 -13.94
C ALA A 13 5.29 -2.18 -12.54
N TYR A 14 4.35 -1.42 -11.94
CA TYR A 14 4.47 -0.97 -10.55
C TYR A 14 4.49 -2.13 -9.55
N PHE A 15 3.63 -3.14 -9.70
CA PHE A 15 3.63 -4.30 -8.80
C PHE A 15 4.94 -5.09 -8.85
N LYS A 16 5.47 -5.27 -10.07
CA LYS A 16 6.78 -5.89 -10.29
C LYS A 16 7.90 -5.04 -9.66
N TRP A 17 7.98 -3.76 -10.05
CA TRP A 17 9.05 -2.85 -9.64
C TRP A 17 9.11 -2.63 -8.13
N PHE A 18 7.96 -2.44 -7.48
CA PHE A 18 7.89 -2.24 -6.03
C PHE A 18 7.84 -3.56 -5.25
N SER A 19 7.91 -4.71 -5.92
CA SER A 19 7.78 -6.05 -5.32
C SER A 19 6.55 -6.15 -4.41
N VAL A 20 5.39 -5.70 -4.91
CA VAL A 20 4.13 -5.74 -4.15
C VAL A 20 3.79 -7.19 -3.81
N PRO A 21 3.58 -7.54 -2.53
CA PRO A 21 3.20 -8.89 -2.17
C PRO A 21 1.86 -9.31 -2.79
N ASN A 22 1.77 -10.56 -3.25
CA ASN A 22 0.58 -11.08 -3.95
C ASN A 22 -0.74 -10.89 -3.18
N TYR A 23 -0.70 -10.93 -1.84
CA TYR A 23 -1.90 -10.75 -1.01
C TYR A 23 -2.39 -9.28 -0.98
N LEU A 24 -1.57 -8.31 -1.39
CA LEU A 24 -1.92 -6.88 -1.47
C LEU A 24 -2.29 -6.42 -2.88
N GLU A 25 -1.86 -7.14 -3.93
CA GLU A 25 -2.07 -6.75 -5.34
C GLU A 25 -3.54 -6.42 -5.63
N VAL A 26 -4.47 -7.29 -5.22
CA VAL A 26 -5.91 -7.07 -5.44
C VAL A 26 -6.42 -5.84 -4.69
N SER A 27 -5.94 -5.58 -3.48
CA SER A 27 -6.31 -4.38 -2.71
C SER A 27 -5.81 -3.10 -3.37
N TYR A 28 -4.59 -3.13 -3.92
CA TYR A 28 -4.04 -2.00 -4.69
C TYR A 28 -4.80 -1.78 -6.00
N MET A 29 -5.14 -2.87 -6.70
CA MET A 29 -5.99 -2.80 -7.90
C MET A 29 -7.37 -2.21 -7.59
N GLN A 30 -7.99 -2.64 -6.49
CA GLN A 30 -9.28 -2.08 -6.06
C GLN A 30 -9.17 -0.60 -5.74
N TYR A 31 -8.09 -0.20 -5.05
CA TYR A 31 -7.85 1.20 -4.70
C TYR A 31 -7.72 2.08 -5.94
N ILE A 32 -6.86 1.71 -6.91
CA ILE A 32 -6.68 2.50 -8.13
C ILE A 32 -7.93 2.48 -9.02
N PHE A 33 -8.68 1.37 -9.04
CA PHE A 33 -9.96 1.27 -9.74
C PHE A 33 -11.01 2.22 -9.16
N ASN A 34 -11.05 2.38 -7.83
CA ASN A 34 -11.97 3.30 -7.16
C ASN A 34 -11.66 4.79 -7.45
N LEU A 35 -10.41 5.13 -7.82
CA LEU A 35 -10.06 6.47 -8.31
C LEU A 35 -10.64 6.74 -9.72
N GLY A 36 -10.91 5.68 -10.48
CA GLY A 36 -11.64 5.72 -11.73
C GLY A 36 -10.93 6.49 -12.84
N ASP A 37 -11.74 7.23 -13.63
CA ASP A 37 -11.32 7.96 -14.83
C ASP A 37 -10.28 9.07 -14.55
N THR A 38 -10.06 9.44 -13.29
CA THR A 38 -9.02 10.44 -12.92
C THR A 38 -7.61 9.89 -13.04
N VAL A 39 -7.44 8.57 -12.95
CA VAL A 39 -6.13 7.91 -12.92
C VAL A 39 -6.04 6.82 -14.00
N LEU A 40 -7.11 6.06 -14.26
CA LEU A 40 -7.09 4.93 -15.19
C LEU A 40 -7.64 5.29 -16.58
N ALA A 41 -7.06 4.72 -17.61
CA ALA A 41 -7.50 4.89 -18.99
C ALA A 41 -8.79 4.11 -19.29
N LYS A 42 -9.69 4.67 -20.10
CA LYS A 42 -10.82 3.89 -20.66
C LYS A 42 -10.29 2.90 -21.71
N PRO A 43 -10.75 1.63 -21.73
CA PRO A 43 -11.95 1.09 -21.07
C PRO A 43 -11.71 0.39 -19.71
N LEU A 44 -10.55 0.54 -19.08
CA LEU A 44 -10.21 -0.21 -17.85
C LEU A 44 -11.12 0.13 -16.67
N THR A 45 -11.79 1.28 -16.71
CA THR A 45 -12.68 1.77 -15.65
C THR A 45 -14.08 1.14 -15.67
N THR A 46 -14.42 0.32 -16.67
CA THR A 46 -15.79 -0.21 -16.81
C THR A 46 -16.06 -1.44 -15.95
N ASP A 47 -15.08 -2.34 -15.78
CA ASP A 47 -15.24 -3.61 -15.09
C ASP A 47 -13.96 -3.99 -14.35
N PHE A 48 -14.09 -4.19 -13.03
CA PHE A 48 -12.98 -4.53 -12.16
C PHE A 48 -12.38 -5.91 -12.46
N GLU A 49 -13.18 -6.93 -12.75
CA GLU A 49 -12.64 -8.27 -13.01
C GLU A 49 -11.89 -8.31 -14.34
N LYS A 50 -12.37 -7.57 -15.33
CA LYS A 50 -11.64 -7.37 -16.59
C LYS A 50 -10.32 -6.64 -16.37
N PHE A 51 -10.33 -5.53 -15.63
CA PHE A 51 -9.12 -4.79 -15.26
C PHE A 51 -8.09 -5.67 -14.56
N LYS A 52 -8.52 -6.41 -13.52
CA LYS A 52 -7.68 -7.34 -12.77
C LYS A 52 -7.07 -8.42 -13.67
N THR A 53 -7.87 -9.00 -14.57
CA THR A 53 -7.39 -10.01 -15.53
C THR A 53 -6.34 -9.44 -16.47
N GLU A 54 -6.55 -8.22 -16.98
CA GLU A 54 -5.58 -7.54 -17.83
C GLU A 54 -4.28 -7.20 -17.09
N VAL A 55 -4.35 -6.70 -15.86
CA VAL A 55 -3.17 -6.41 -15.03
C VAL A 55 -2.36 -7.67 -14.78
N PHE A 56 -3.00 -8.78 -14.40
CA PHE A 56 -2.28 -10.04 -14.20
C PHE A 56 -1.66 -10.57 -15.48
N ARG A 57 -2.35 -10.47 -16.63
CA ARG A 57 -1.80 -10.87 -17.92
C ARG A 57 -0.52 -10.10 -18.24
N GLU A 58 -0.54 -8.78 -18.06
CA GLU A 58 0.65 -7.94 -18.29
C GLU A 58 1.75 -8.23 -17.25
N LEU A 59 1.39 -8.51 -15.99
CA LEU A 59 2.35 -8.90 -14.96
C LEU A 59 3.08 -10.18 -15.36
N TYR A 60 2.36 -11.23 -15.77
CA TYR A 60 2.96 -12.47 -16.26
C TYR A 60 3.89 -12.24 -17.46
N TYR A 61 3.50 -11.38 -18.40
CA TYR A 61 4.35 -11.00 -19.53
C TYR A 61 5.66 -10.34 -19.05
N LEU A 62 5.59 -9.41 -18.10
CA LEU A 62 6.76 -8.74 -17.57
C LEU A 62 7.66 -9.69 -16.75
N TRP A 63 7.09 -10.68 -16.05
CA TRP A 63 7.88 -11.70 -15.35
C TRP A 63 8.60 -12.65 -16.33
N ALA A 64 7.94 -13.01 -17.44
CA ALA A 64 8.48 -13.94 -18.42
C ALA A 64 9.67 -13.40 -19.21
N ASN A 65 9.76 -12.08 -19.41
CA ASN A 65 10.83 -11.46 -20.21
C ASN A 65 12.16 -11.26 -19.46
N GLY A 66 12.29 -11.79 -18.24
CA GLY A 66 13.57 -11.87 -17.53
C GLY A 66 13.93 -10.60 -16.73
N PHE A 67 14.75 -10.80 -15.71
CA PHE A 67 15.17 -9.80 -14.72
C PHE A 67 16.67 -9.87 -14.49
N GLU A 68 17.30 -8.71 -14.34
CA GLU A 68 18.57 -8.58 -13.64
C GLU A 68 18.50 -7.47 -12.56
N ASP A 69 17.88 -6.30 -12.85
CA ASP A 69 17.82 -5.15 -11.92
C ASP A 69 16.54 -4.28 -12.03
N GLU A 70 16.14 -3.57 -10.95
CA GLU A 70 14.98 -2.65 -10.89
C GLU A 70 14.93 -1.59 -12.01
N LYS A 71 16.11 -1.16 -12.50
CA LYS A 71 16.23 -0.14 -13.55
C LYS A 71 16.14 -0.73 -14.96
N SER A 72 16.53 -2.00 -15.12
CA SER A 72 16.34 -2.74 -16.38
C SER A 72 14.85 -2.95 -16.67
N ASP A 73 14.03 -3.11 -15.63
CA ASP A 73 12.58 -3.26 -15.75
C ASP A 73 11.90 -2.04 -16.38
N VAL A 74 12.38 -0.84 -16.06
CA VAL A 74 11.84 0.41 -16.63
C VAL A 74 12.00 0.44 -18.15
N SER A 75 13.11 -0.08 -18.68
CA SER A 75 13.36 -0.15 -20.12
C SER A 75 12.46 -1.16 -20.85
N LEU A 76 11.91 -2.13 -20.12
CA LEU A 76 11.03 -3.18 -20.65
C LEU A 76 9.53 -2.84 -20.53
N MET A 77 9.18 -1.77 -19.82
CA MET A 77 7.82 -1.24 -19.75
C MET A 77 7.23 -0.87 -21.12
N PRO A 78 7.93 -0.08 -21.97
CA PRO A 78 7.43 0.21 -23.30
C PRO A 78 7.40 -1.08 -24.13
N ALA A 79 6.24 -1.38 -24.74
CA ALA A 79 6.16 -2.45 -25.74
C ALA A 79 7.14 -2.17 -26.89
N VAL A 80 7.61 -3.21 -27.56
CA VAL A 80 8.39 -3.06 -28.81
C VAL A 80 7.57 -2.23 -29.81
N GLY A 81 8.13 -1.11 -30.28
CA GLY A 81 7.46 -0.16 -31.17
C GLY A 81 6.57 0.88 -30.47
N SER A 82 6.61 0.97 -29.14
CA SER A 82 5.90 2.03 -28.41
C SER A 82 6.46 3.40 -28.73
N ILE A 83 5.56 4.38 -28.79
CA ILE A 83 5.90 5.78 -28.94
C ILE A 83 5.75 6.42 -27.56
N ALA A 84 6.69 7.27 -27.20
CA ALA A 84 6.61 8.07 -25.99
C ALA A 84 5.41 9.04 -26.07
N LEU A 85 4.62 9.13 -25.01
CA LEU A 85 3.38 9.93 -25.01
C LEU A 85 3.63 11.37 -24.57
N ILE A 86 4.68 11.61 -23.79
CA ILE A 86 5.03 12.92 -23.24
C ILE A 86 6.43 13.36 -23.68
N CYS A 87 7.39 12.43 -23.69
CA CYS A 87 8.78 12.73 -24.06
C CYS A 87 9.12 12.29 -25.49
N ASP A 88 10.35 12.55 -25.92
CA ASP A 88 10.88 12.00 -27.17
C ASP A 88 11.15 10.50 -27.05
N GLN A 89 11.16 9.78 -28.17
CA GLN A 89 11.38 8.32 -28.18
C GLN A 89 12.71 7.91 -27.53
N GLU A 90 13.73 8.76 -27.60
CA GLU A 90 15.04 8.54 -26.96
C GLU A 90 14.98 8.63 -25.43
N CYS A 91 13.94 9.27 -24.87
CA CYS A 91 13.71 9.46 -23.45
C CYS A 91 12.57 8.59 -22.89
N ILE A 92 12.08 7.61 -23.65
CA ILE A 92 10.90 6.79 -23.25
C ILE A 92 11.05 6.10 -21.89
N SER A 93 12.28 5.74 -21.50
CA SER A 93 12.59 5.15 -20.20
C SER A 93 12.46 6.17 -19.06
N LEU A 94 12.73 7.45 -19.31
CA LEU A 94 12.49 8.52 -18.34
C LEU A 94 10.99 8.67 -18.05
N GLU A 95 10.17 8.68 -19.10
CA GLU A 95 8.72 8.74 -18.97
C GLU A 95 8.18 7.52 -18.20
N SER A 96 8.65 6.32 -18.53
CA SER A 96 8.29 5.09 -17.81
C SER A 96 8.66 5.15 -16.33
N TYR A 97 9.87 5.63 -16.00
CA TYR A 97 10.32 5.79 -14.62
C TYR A 97 9.45 6.77 -13.83
N MET A 98 9.18 7.94 -14.42
CA MET A 98 8.41 8.99 -13.76
C MET A 98 6.94 8.60 -13.57
N LYS A 99 6.37 7.79 -14.48
CA LYS A 99 5.04 7.17 -14.30
C LYS A 99 4.99 6.28 -13.06
N LEU A 100 6.02 5.45 -12.83
CA LEU A 100 6.11 4.59 -11.64
C LEU A 100 6.22 5.42 -10.36
N ILE A 101 7.01 6.49 -10.35
CA ILE A 101 7.12 7.40 -9.19
C ILE A 101 5.77 8.03 -8.87
N LYS A 102 5.05 8.52 -9.89
CA LYS A 102 3.72 9.09 -9.69
C LYS A 102 2.73 8.03 -9.16
N LEU A 103 2.73 6.81 -9.68
CA LEU A 103 1.93 5.71 -9.13
C LEU A 103 2.28 5.43 -7.67
N HIS A 104 3.57 5.40 -7.36
CA HIS A 104 4.04 5.19 -5.99
C HIS A 104 3.52 6.27 -5.04
N LEU A 105 3.53 7.54 -5.45
CA LEU A 105 2.95 8.65 -4.68
C LEU A 105 1.42 8.54 -4.54
N ILE A 106 0.71 8.01 -5.55
CA ILE A 106 -0.74 7.78 -5.50
C ILE A 106 -1.09 6.65 -4.51
N PHE A 107 -0.36 5.54 -4.57
CA PHE A 107 -0.54 4.40 -3.67
C PHE A 107 -0.09 4.73 -2.24
N SER A 108 0.98 5.50 -2.11
CA SER A 108 1.55 5.91 -0.83
C SER A 108 1.01 7.28 -0.43
N LYS A 109 -0.29 7.37 -0.15
CA LYS A 109 -0.98 8.63 0.24
C LYS A 109 -0.23 9.44 1.31
N PHE A 110 0.45 8.77 2.25
CA PHE A 110 1.15 9.43 3.36
C PHE A 110 2.58 9.87 3.02
N LEU A 111 3.10 9.51 1.85
CA LEU A 111 4.42 9.91 1.41
C LEU A 111 4.33 11.31 0.78
N PRO A 112 4.88 12.35 1.42
CA PRO A 112 4.73 13.72 0.92
C PRO A 112 5.52 13.94 -0.38
N TYR A 113 6.68 13.28 -0.51
CA TYR A 113 7.60 13.43 -1.63
C TYR A 113 8.54 12.20 -1.78
N VAL A 114 9.13 12.06 -2.96
CA VAL A 114 10.25 11.14 -3.25
C VAL A 114 11.49 11.96 -3.58
N LYS A 115 12.66 11.56 -3.06
CA LYS A 115 13.95 12.21 -3.36
C LYS A 115 14.53 11.66 -4.65
N ILE A 116 14.85 12.51 -5.61
CA ILE A 116 15.38 12.11 -6.91
C ILE A 116 16.60 12.95 -7.26
N ASN A 117 17.65 12.27 -7.73
CA ASN A 117 18.81 12.90 -8.34
C ASN A 117 18.62 12.89 -9.86
N PHE A 118 18.12 13.99 -10.43
CA PHE A 118 17.90 14.08 -11.87
C PHE A 118 19.20 14.04 -12.68
N ALA A 119 20.29 14.65 -12.21
CA ALA A 119 21.58 14.61 -12.91
C ALA A 119 22.13 13.17 -13.07
N GLY A 120 21.84 12.28 -12.11
CA GLY A 120 22.24 10.86 -12.16
C GLY A 120 21.27 9.92 -12.89
N LEU A 121 20.08 10.39 -13.29
CA LEU A 121 19.07 9.55 -13.95
C LEU A 121 19.47 9.09 -15.35
N PRO A 122 20.10 9.91 -16.23
CA PRO A 122 20.47 9.47 -17.57
C PRO A 122 21.34 8.21 -17.55
N LEU A 123 22.37 8.19 -16.70
CA LEU A 123 23.24 7.02 -16.55
C LEU A 123 22.49 5.83 -15.97
N SER A 124 21.65 6.07 -14.96
CA SER A 124 20.87 5.01 -14.29
C SER A 124 19.87 4.33 -15.22
N LEU A 125 19.23 5.09 -16.10
CA LEU A 125 18.19 4.61 -17.01
C LEU A 125 18.75 4.22 -18.39
N GLY A 126 20.06 4.40 -18.61
CA GLY A 126 20.71 4.09 -19.89
C GLY A 126 20.30 5.01 -21.04
N LEU A 127 19.93 6.26 -20.74
CA LEU A 127 19.55 7.25 -21.75
C LEU A 127 20.78 7.67 -22.57
N ARG A 128 20.60 7.82 -23.89
CA ARG A 128 21.68 8.16 -24.84
C ARG A 128 21.52 9.50 -25.54
N CYS A 129 20.52 10.28 -25.14
CA CYS A 129 20.22 11.58 -25.71
C CYS A 129 21.16 12.67 -25.19
N ASP A 130 21.19 13.80 -25.91
CA ASP A 130 21.90 15.00 -25.47
C ASP A 130 21.27 15.56 -24.19
N TYR A 131 22.11 16.16 -23.33
CA TYR A 131 21.66 16.63 -22.02
C TYR A 131 20.60 17.74 -22.12
N GLU A 132 20.70 18.63 -23.11
CA GLU A 132 19.70 19.69 -23.36
C GLU A 132 18.31 19.09 -23.70
N VAL A 133 18.30 18.00 -24.47
CA VAL A 133 17.08 17.25 -24.81
C VAL A 133 16.52 16.55 -23.57
N TYR A 134 17.40 16.01 -22.72
CA TYR A 134 17.01 15.42 -21.45
C TYR A 134 16.34 16.45 -20.52
N GLU A 135 16.95 17.61 -20.29
CA GLU A 135 16.41 18.66 -19.41
C GLU A 135 15.02 19.13 -19.89
N ALA A 136 14.89 19.39 -21.19
CA ALA A 136 13.60 19.78 -21.78
C ALA A 136 12.53 18.68 -21.58
N ASN A 137 12.91 17.40 -21.67
CA ASN A 137 11.99 16.29 -21.45
C ASN A 137 11.65 16.08 -19.97
N VAL A 138 12.56 16.37 -19.03
CA VAL A 138 12.27 16.35 -17.59
C VAL A 138 11.15 17.35 -17.27
N VAL A 139 11.25 18.58 -17.77
CA VAL A 139 10.23 19.62 -17.59
C VAL A 139 8.88 19.16 -18.13
N LYS A 140 8.84 18.70 -19.40
CA LYS A 140 7.60 18.20 -20.03
C LYS A 140 6.96 17.07 -19.25
N ILE A 141 7.75 16.14 -18.71
CA ILE A 141 7.25 14.99 -17.94
C ILE A 141 6.70 15.45 -16.59
N VAL A 142 7.42 16.30 -15.86
CA VAL A 142 6.97 16.78 -14.54
C VAL A 142 5.65 17.53 -14.67
N GLU A 143 5.54 18.42 -15.65
CA GLU A 143 4.30 19.14 -15.95
C GLU A 143 3.20 18.20 -16.46
N GLY A 144 3.50 17.33 -17.43
CA GLY A 144 2.53 16.41 -18.03
C GLY A 144 1.99 15.35 -17.06
N LEU A 145 2.76 15.03 -16.02
CA LEU A 145 2.35 14.12 -14.95
C LEU A 145 1.72 14.84 -13.75
N ASN A 146 1.53 16.16 -13.76
CA ASN A 146 1.03 16.94 -12.61
C ASN A 146 1.90 16.74 -11.36
N LEU A 147 3.22 16.71 -11.54
CA LEU A 147 4.21 16.64 -10.47
C LEU A 147 4.78 18.03 -10.19
N VAL A 148 5.27 18.22 -8.96
CA VAL A 148 5.96 19.44 -8.54
C VAL A 148 7.30 19.04 -7.94
N CYS A 149 8.34 19.74 -8.38
CA CYS A 149 9.68 19.63 -7.83
C CYS A 149 9.91 20.70 -6.77
N MET A 150 10.47 20.29 -5.64
CA MET A 150 10.76 21.16 -4.52
C MET A 150 12.20 20.93 -4.07
N ASP A 151 12.83 21.99 -3.56
CA ASP A 151 14.13 21.90 -2.92
C ASP A 151 14.04 21.24 -1.55
N PHE A 152 15.19 20.93 -0.95
CA PHE A 152 15.31 20.46 0.43
C PHE A 152 14.74 21.45 1.46
N THR A 153 14.54 22.72 1.09
CA THR A 153 13.85 23.74 1.91
C THR A 153 12.34 23.81 1.66
N ASP A 154 11.75 22.85 0.95
CA ASP A 154 10.31 22.78 0.64
C ASP A 154 9.80 23.98 -0.20
N ARG A 155 10.70 24.55 -1.00
CA ARG A 155 10.38 25.62 -1.96
C ARG A 155 10.23 25.01 -3.34
N VAL A 156 9.25 25.46 -4.10
CA VAL A 156 9.06 25.00 -5.49
C VAL A 156 10.28 25.42 -6.31
N PHE A 157 10.94 24.43 -6.91
CA PHE A 157 12.07 24.64 -7.78
C PHE A 157 11.59 24.69 -9.22
N ASP A 158 12.04 25.72 -9.95
CA ASP A 158 11.70 25.88 -11.36
C ASP A 158 12.70 25.11 -12.23
N LEU A 159 12.25 23.99 -12.80
CA LEU A 159 13.05 23.15 -13.69
C LEU A 159 13.35 23.82 -15.05
N HIS A 160 12.65 24.91 -15.41
CA HIS A 160 12.98 25.69 -16.61
C HIS A 160 14.34 26.40 -16.49
N MET A 161 14.87 26.54 -15.27
CA MET A 161 16.21 27.10 -15.02
C MET A 161 17.36 26.10 -15.24
N GLY A 162 17.04 24.85 -15.57
CA GLY A 162 17.99 23.74 -15.71
C GLY A 162 17.89 22.74 -14.57
N VAL A 163 18.48 21.56 -14.79
CA VAL A 163 18.46 20.46 -13.82
C VAL A 163 19.64 20.59 -12.86
N PRO A 164 19.41 20.78 -11.54
CA PRO A 164 20.49 20.87 -10.57
C PRO A 164 21.12 19.49 -10.31
N ASP A 165 22.39 19.50 -9.90
CA ASP A 165 23.10 18.30 -9.41
C ASP A 165 22.73 17.92 -7.96
N GLU A 166 21.74 18.63 -7.39
CA GLU A 166 21.24 18.42 -6.04
C GLU A 166 20.01 17.49 -6.04
N LEU A 167 19.75 16.88 -4.88
CA LEU A 167 18.57 16.06 -4.68
C LEU A 167 17.31 16.92 -4.60
N LEU A 168 16.43 16.77 -5.58
CA LEU A 168 15.10 17.40 -5.57
C LEU A 168 14.05 16.48 -4.96
N LEU A 169 13.05 17.09 -4.35
CA LEU A 169 11.88 16.43 -3.79
C LEU A 169 10.74 16.49 -4.81
N ILE A 170 10.28 15.33 -5.28
CA ILE A 170 9.14 15.26 -6.19
C ILE A 170 7.89 14.92 -5.41
N SER A 171 6.84 15.71 -5.59
CA SER A 171 5.52 15.47 -5.01
C SER A 171 4.42 15.60 -6.06
N LEU A 172 3.24 15.05 -5.77
CA LEU A 172 2.05 15.34 -6.57
C LEU A 172 1.63 16.80 -6.37
N ASN A 173 1.22 17.46 -7.46
CA ASN A 173 0.65 18.81 -7.40
C ASN A 173 -0.52 18.85 -6.40
N SER A 174 -0.59 19.91 -5.58
CA SER A 174 -1.65 20.14 -4.60
C SER A 174 -3.06 20.06 -5.21
N GLU A 175 -3.28 20.63 -6.39
CA GLU A 175 -4.59 20.56 -7.06
C GLU A 175 -4.97 19.13 -7.43
N PHE A 176 -3.99 18.35 -7.91
CA PHE A 176 -4.20 16.95 -8.27
C PHE A 176 -4.41 16.08 -7.03
N LYS A 177 -3.67 16.33 -5.94
CA LYS A 177 -3.87 15.69 -4.64
C LYS A 177 -5.30 15.92 -4.14
N GLU A 178 -5.81 17.15 -4.21
CA GLU A 178 -7.18 17.47 -3.80
C GLU A 178 -8.23 16.75 -4.65
N ARG A 179 -8.02 16.63 -5.97
CA ARG A 179 -8.93 15.90 -6.86
C ARG A 179 -8.97 14.39 -6.57
N ILE A 180 -7.80 13.77 -6.36
CA ILE A 180 -7.70 12.32 -6.12
C ILE A 180 -8.13 11.94 -4.72
N PHE A 181 -7.61 12.64 -3.71
CA PHE A 181 -7.79 12.27 -2.31
C PHE A 181 -9.02 12.95 -1.68
N GLY A 182 -9.63 13.92 -2.36
CA GLY A 182 -10.71 14.76 -1.85
C GLY A 182 -10.26 15.71 -0.72
N SER A 183 -11.20 16.52 -0.22
CA SER A 183 -11.04 17.28 1.03
C SER A 183 -11.21 16.41 2.28
N THR A 184 -11.75 15.21 2.12
CA THR A 184 -11.89 14.22 3.19
C THR A 184 -10.59 13.46 3.40
N ASP A 185 -9.83 13.94 4.36
CA ASP A 185 -8.65 13.28 4.86
C ASP A 185 -9.03 11.86 5.34
N ILE A 186 -8.74 10.82 4.55
CA ILE A 186 -9.02 9.40 4.86
C ILE A 186 -8.66 9.02 6.31
N ARG A 187 -7.73 9.72 6.97
CA ARG A 187 -7.51 9.60 8.43
C ARG A 187 -8.79 9.78 9.24
N THR A 188 -9.63 10.76 8.92
CA THR A 188 -10.94 10.93 9.57
C THR A 188 -11.85 9.75 9.29
N HIS A 189 -11.91 9.26 8.05
CA HIS A 189 -12.77 8.13 7.69
C HIS A 189 -12.29 6.79 8.29
N LEU A 190 -10.99 6.51 8.26
CA LEU A 190 -10.38 5.31 8.84
C LEU A 190 -10.46 5.35 10.37
N ARG A 191 -10.15 6.49 10.99
CA ARG A 191 -10.31 6.69 12.44
C ARG A 191 -11.77 6.55 12.86
N ASN A 192 -12.71 7.04 12.06
CA ASN A 192 -14.13 6.87 12.32
C ASN A 192 -14.55 5.40 12.16
N SER A 193 -14.06 4.70 11.13
CA SER A 193 -14.30 3.26 10.92
C SER A 193 -13.75 2.41 12.07
N GLU A 194 -12.50 2.62 12.46
CA GLU A 194 -11.86 1.93 13.59
C GLU A 194 -12.56 2.27 14.92
N MET A 195 -12.99 3.51 15.11
CA MET A 195 -13.77 3.93 16.28
C MET A 195 -15.13 3.24 16.32
N THR A 196 -15.83 3.14 15.19
CA THR A 196 -17.11 2.41 15.10
C THR A 196 -16.96 0.92 15.38
N GLN A 197 -15.90 0.27 14.86
CA GLN A 197 -15.61 -1.14 15.17
C GLN A 197 -15.29 -1.35 16.65
N MET A 198 -14.53 -0.44 17.26
CA MET A 198 -14.26 -0.47 18.70
C MET A 198 -15.50 -0.27 19.56
N GLU A 199 -16.41 0.62 19.16
CA GLU A 199 -17.69 0.83 19.85
C GLU A 199 -18.60 -0.40 19.74
N GLU A 200 -18.63 -1.05 18.59
CA GLU A 200 -19.42 -2.25 18.36
C GLU A 200 -18.89 -3.44 19.17
N LEU A 201 -17.56 -3.63 19.22
CA LEU A 201 -16.91 -4.63 20.07
C LEU A 201 -17.16 -4.36 21.56
N LYS A 202 -17.13 -3.09 22.00
CA LYS A 202 -17.49 -2.72 23.38
C LYS A 202 -18.94 -3.06 23.70
N LYS A 203 -19.86 -2.78 22.78
CA LYS A 203 -21.28 -3.07 22.96
C LYS A 203 -21.54 -4.57 23.06
N GLN A 204 -20.94 -5.36 22.17
CA GLN A 204 -21.00 -6.82 22.21
C GLN A 204 -20.42 -7.39 23.52
N SER A 205 -19.30 -6.83 24.00
CA SER A 205 -18.69 -7.25 25.27
C SER A 205 -19.58 -6.92 26.48
N LEU A 206 -20.21 -5.74 26.51
CA LEU A 206 -21.18 -5.35 27.54
C LEU A 206 -22.45 -6.21 27.53
N GLU A 207 -22.95 -6.57 26.34
CA GLU A 207 -24.09 -7.48 26.20
C GLU A 207 -23.76 -8.88 26.74
N LEU A 208 -22.58 -9.42 26.42
CA LEU A 208 -22.10 -10.71 26.94
C LEU A 208 -21.90 -10.68 28.46
N GLU A 209 -21.36 -9.60 29.03
CA GLU A 209 -21.24 -9.45 30.49
C GLU A 209 -22.60 -9.38 31.18
N ASN A 210 -23.58 -8.70 30.58
CA ASN A 210 -24.93 -8.58 31.15
C ASN A 210 -25.71 -9.89 31.10
N ILE A 211 -25.48 -10.72 30.08
CA ILE A 211 -26.02 -12.09 29.99
C ILE A 211 -25.40 -12.96 31.10
N SER A 212 -24.07 -12.92 31.27
CA SER A 212 -23.36 -13.66 32.33
C SER A 212 -23.79 -13.25 33.76
N LYS A 213 -24.13 -11.97 33.98
CA LYS A 213 -24.65 -11.45 35.26
C LYS A 213 -26.11 -11.81 35.52
N LYS A 214 -26.92 -12.10 34.48
CA LYS A 214 -28.30 -12.59 34.62
C LYS A 214 -28.36 -14.07 34.97
N ASP A 215 -27.49 -14.89 34.37
CA ASP A 215 -27.44 -16.34 34.63
C ASP A 215 -26.87 -16.69 36.02
N SER A 216 -26.07 -15.79 36.61
CA SER A 216 -25.55 -15.94 37.97
C SER A 216 -26.52 -15.49 39.08
N LYS A 217 -27.62 -14.79 38.75
CA LYS A 217 -28.67 -14.40 39.70
C LYS A 217 -29.88 -15.34 39.74
N SER A 218 -30.05 -16.23 38.77
CA SER A 218 -31.18 -17.18 38.71
C SER A 218 -30.94 -18.50 39.45
N SER A 219 -29.72 -18.78 39.94
CA SER A 219 -29.36 -20.06 40.57
C SER A 219 -29.22 -20.05 42.09
N LYS A 220 -29.61 -18.96 42.78
CA LYS A 220 -29.64 -18.90 44.25
C LYS A 220 -31.07 -18.82 44.78
N GLY A 221 -31.72 -19.98 44.95
CA GLY A 221 -33.03 -20.01 45.60
C GLY A 221 -33.71 -21.37 45.66
N LYS A 222 -33.22 -22.28 46.51
CA LYS A 222 -34.00 -23.06 47.50
C LYS A 222 -33.18 -24.24 48.03
N SER A 223 -32.77 -24.12 49.28
CA SER A 223 -32.41 -25.22 50.17
C SER A 223 -33.64 -25.58 51.02
N THR A 224 -33.97 -26.87 51.14
CA THR A 224 -34.43 -27.52 52.38
C THR A 224 -34.53 -29.04 52.19
N ASP A 225 -33.70 -29.73 53.00
CA ASP A 225 -33.89 -31.00 53.72
C ASP A 225 -34.75 -32.13 53.16
N SER A 226 -34.15 -33.32 53.05
CA SER A 226 -34.58 -34.54 53.77
C SER A 226 -33.62 -35.72 53.50
N ALA A 227 -33.45 -36.54 54.53
CA ALA A 227 -32.49 -37.64 54.66
C ALA A 227 -32.85 -38.93 53.89
N ASN A 228 -31.80 -39.76 53.65
CA ASN A 228 -31.76 -41.23 53.57
C ASN A 228 -32.80 -41.99 52.72
N GLN A 229 -32.36 -42.71 51.67
CA GLN A 229 -31.92 -44.13 51.73
C GLN A 229 -31.83 -44.76 50.32
N ASP A 230 -30.68 -45.40 50.08
CA ASP A 230 -30.44 -46.69 49.42
C ASP A 230 -30.73 -47.04 47.94
N LYS A 231 -29.72 -47.75 47.41
CA LYS A 231 -29.66 -48.79 46.36
C LYS A 231 -29.49 -48.43 44.87
N LYS A 232 -28.28 -48.78 44.37
CA LYS A 232 -27.95 -49.67 43.21
C LYS A 232 -28.72 -49.41 41.89
N THR A 233 -28.11 -49.20 40.72
CA THR A 233 -27.00 -49.90 40.05
C THR A 233 -26.77 -49.24 38.68
N GLY A 234 -25.54 -49.30 38.14
CA GLY A 234 -25.35 -49.55 36.70
C GLY A 234 -24.83 -48.42 35.79
N LYS A 235 -23.53 -48.51 35.52
CA LYS A 235 -22.83 -48.34 34.24
C LYS A 235 -22.62 -46.97 33.55
N ASP A 236 -21.31 -46.76 33.33
CA ASP A 236 -20.63 -46.24 32.14
C ASP A 236 -20.52 -44.72 31.94
N SER A 237 -19.51 -44.20 32.66
CA SER A 237 -18.35 -43.45 32.15
C SER A 237 -18.61 -42.31 31.18
N ASN A 238 -18.68 -41.10 31.76
CA ASN A 238 -18.50 -39.84 31.05
C ASN A 238 -17.07 -39.29 31.25
N VAL A 239 -16.66 -38.52 30.25
CA VAL A 239 -15.36 -37.92 29.96
C VAL A 239 -14.82 -37.08 31.11
N GLY A 240 -13.55 -37.32 31.47
CA GLY A 240 -12.81 -36.60 32.50
C GLY A 240 -12.29 -35.24 32.04
N ARG A 241 -12.68 -34.20 32.78
CA ARG A 241 -12.10 -32.85 32.84
C ARG A 241 -10.61 -32.87 33.18
N SER A 242 -9.88 -31.83 32.78
CA SER A 242 -9.12 -31.03 33.76
C SER A 242 -8.97 -29.57 33.31
N ASN A 243 -9.37 -28.68 34.21
CA ASN A 243 -9.11 -27.24 34.19
C ASN A 243 -7.63 -26.99 34.51
N VAL A 244 -6.98 -26.07 33.80
CA VAL A 244 -5.80 -25.37 34.33
C VAL A 244 -5.89 -23.88 33.96
N ASP A 245 -6.11 -23.06 34.98
CA ASP A 245 -5.84 -21.63 35.02
C ASP A 245 -4.41 -21.32 34.58
N SER A 246 -4.19 -20.28 33.77
CA SER A 246 -2.93 -19.54 33.76
C SER A 246 -3.09 -18.17 33.11
N ARG A 247 -3.28 -17.16 33.97
CA ARG A 247 -2.89 -15.77 33.69
C ARG A 247 -1.37 -15.73 33.52
N CYS A 248 -0.85 -15.28 32.38
CA CYS A 248 0.53 -14.77 32.27
C CYS A 248 0.66 -13.86 31.04
N GLN A 249 0.87 -12.56 31.29
CA GLN A 249 1.42 -11.63 30.30
C GLN A 249 2.90 -11.94 30.08
N PRO A 250 3.45 -11.86 28.85
CA PRO A 250 4.88 -11.95 28.64
C PRO A 250 5.57 -10.64 29.05
N LYS A 251 6.31 -10.67 30.17
CA LYS A 251 7.27 -9.62 30.54
C LYS A 251 8.52 -9.74 29.67
N GLY A 252 8.92 -8.61 29.09
CA GLY A 252 10.16 -8.47 28.33
C GLY A 252 11.41 -8.81 29.14
N LYS A 253 12.44 -9.27 28.43
CA LYS A 253 13.81 -9.33 28.91
C LYS A 253 14.72 -8.61 27.92
N SER A 254 15.26 -7.49 28.35
CA SER A 254 16.50 -6.89 27.84
C SER A 254 17.67 -7.74 28.36
N PRO A 255 18.69 -8.05 27.55
CA PRO A 255 19.96 -8.55 28.06
C PRO A 255 20.95 -7.39 28.20
N SER A 256 21.21 -6.96 29.42
CA SER A 256 22.42 -6.20 29.76
C SER A 256 23.46 -7.15 30.36
N ASP A 257 24.54 -7.31 29.61
CA ASP A 257 25.91 -7.04 30.03
C ASP A 257 26.49 -7.81 31.25
N LYS A 258 27.44 -8.70 30.94
CA LYS A 258 28.77 -8.81 31.60
C LYS A 258 29.56 -9.94 30.94
N GLY A 259 30.60 -9.57 30.19
CA GLY A 259 31.59 -10.51 29.66
C GLY A 259 32.48 -11.14 30.74
N PRO A 260 33.47 -11.93 30.30
CA PRO A 260 34.80 -11.84 30.87
C PRO A 260 35.87 -11.60 29.79
N ARG A 261 36.91 -10.88 30.23
CA ARG A 261 38.13 -10.53 29.52
C ARG A 261 39.07 -11.73 29.31
N ARG A 262 39.90 -11.57 28.27
CA ARG A 262 41.27 -12.07 28.03
C ARG A 262 41.44 -13.41 27.31
N GLY A 263 42.30 -13.31 26.29
CA GLY A 263 42.79 -14.33 25.37
C GLY A 263 43.25 -13.60 24.12
#